data_AF-A0A3N9XD61-F1
#
_entry.id   AF-A0A3N9XD61-F1
#
_cell.length_a   1.000
_cell.length_b   1.000
_cell.length_c   1.000
_cell.angle_alpha   90.00
_cell.angle_beta   90.00
_cell.angle_gamma   90.00
#
_symmetry.space_group_name_H-M   'P 1'
#
loop_
_entity.id
_entity.type
_entity.pdbx_description
1 polymer ?
#
loop_
_entity_poly.entity_id
_entity_poly.type
_entity_poly.pdbx_seq_one_letter_code
_entity_poly.pdbx_strand_id
1 'polypeptide(L)'
;IRTGQYYLNRGGRYADFFPEVLAASAGRSFIDYGFHLAPMTSEHIDEIPDLVERYGVTSFKIFMFYGGHGLHGRSADQNAFLMLPEGERYDYAHFEFVMRGVRAARERFADRGVEISLSLHCETAEIMSAYTRRVEREGVLRGLAAYHASRPPHSAGLAVSIAAYLAHETG
;
A
#
# COMPACT_ATOMS: atom_id res chain seq x y z
N ILE A 1 -2.41 -6.24 4.98
CA ILE A 1 -3.80 -5.76 5.16
C ILE A 1 -3.81 -4.24 5.04
N ARG A 2 -4.93 -3.66 4.61
CA ARG A 2 -5.18 -2.22 4.58
C ARG A 2 -6.63 -1.95 4.93
N THR A 3 -7.01 -0.70 5.18
CA THR A 3 -8.41 -0.27 5.18
C THR A 3 -8.91 -0.06 3.74
N GLY A 4 -10.23 0.09 3.58
CA GLY A 4 -10.90 0.39 2.32
C GLY A 4 -11.64 -0.81 1.72
N GLN A 5 -12.04 -0.68 0.45
CA GLN A 5 -12.79 -1.74 -0.23
C GLN A 5 -12.00 -3.05 -0.27
N TYR A 6 -12.73 -4.17 -0.17
CA TYR A 6 -12.26 -5.56 -0.04
C TYR A 6 -11.58 -5.95 1.27
N TYR A 7 -11.29 -5.00 2.16
CA TYR A 7 -10.67 -5.28 3.46
C TYR A 7 -11.58 -4.81 4.58
N LEU A 8 -12.47 -5.72 5.02
CA LEU A 8 -13.62 -5.42 5.89
C LEU A 8 -14.56 -4.32 5.36
N ASN A 9 -14.29 -3.79 4.16
CA ASN A 9 -15.02 -2.71 3.50
C ASN A 9 -15.19 -1.47 4.40
N ARG A 10 -14.12 -1.11 5.13
CA ARG A 10 -14.13 -0.01 6.10
C ARG A 10 -12.85 0.84 6.05
N GLY A 11 -13.00 2.15 6.21
CA GLY A 11 -11.91 3.09 6.51
C GLY A 11 -11.62 3.20 8.02
N GLY A 12 -11.00 4.30 8.41
CA GLY A 12 -10.76 4.66 9.82
C GLY A 12 -9.51 4.04 10.42
N ARG A 13 -9.29 4.37 11.70
CA ARG A 13 -8.08 4.06 12.49
C ARG A 13 -7.70 2.59 12.53
N TYR A 14 -6.40 2.31 12.54
CA TYR A 14 -5.90 0.96 12.83
C TYR A 14 -6.17 0.54 14.27
N ALA A 15 -6.24 1.47 15.22
CA ALA A 15 -6.63 1.16 16.61
C ALA A 15 -7.97 0.42 16.69
N ASP A 16 -8.92 0.75 15.81
CA ASP A 16 -10.24 0.11 15.75
C ASP A 16 -10.30 -1.01 14.70
N PHE A 17 -9.59 -0.85 13.58
CA PHE A 17 -9.65 -1.79 12.46
C PHE A 17 -8.82 -3.04 12.68
N PHE A 18 -7.60 -2.92 13.22
CA PHE A 18 -6.69 -4.06 13.32
C PHE A 18 -7.15 -5.13 14.32
N PRO A 19 -7.74 -4.79 15.49
CA PRO A 19 -8.35 -5.80 16.37
C PRO A 19 -9.39 -6.67 15.67
N GLU A 20 -10.19 -6.11 14.75
CA GLU A 20 -11.17 -6.88 13.98
C GLU A 20 -10.51 -7.84 12.99
N VAL A 21 -9.39 -7.43 12.37
CA VAL A 21 -8.59 -8.31 11.51
C VAL A 21 -7.99 -9.48 12.31
N LEU A 22 -7.51 -9.20 13.51
CA LEU A 22 -6.98 -10.22 14.42
C LEU A 22 -8.08 -11.17 14.88
N ALA A 23 -9.21 -10.65 15.34
CA ALA A 23 -10.36 -11.42 15.80
C ALA A 23 -10.96 -12.27 14.69
N ALA A 24 -11.00 -11.73 13.47
CA ALA A 24 -11.29 -12.52 12.30
C ALA A 24 -10.24 -13.65 12.24
N SER A 25 -8.96 -13.36 12.07
CA SER A 25 -7.97 -14.40 11.75
C SER A 25 -7.72 -15.45 12.84
N ALA A 26 -8.09 -15.16 14.10
CA ALA A 26 -7.84 -16.00 15.26
C ALA A 26 -8.35 -17.44 15.10
N GLY A 27 -7.49 -18.41 15.41
CA GLY A 27 -7.84 -19.84 15.38
C GLY A 27 -8.08 -20.44 13.99
N ARG A 28 -7.78 -19.70 12.91
CA ARG A 28 -8.00 -20.16 11.52
C ARG A 28 -6.76 -20.60 10.78
N SER A 29 -5.57 -20.26 11.27
CA SER A 29 -4.30 -20.71 10.68
C SER A 29 -3.85 -22.01 11.33
N PHE A 30 -3.34 -22.95 10.53
CA PHE A 30 -2.71 -24.18 11.00
C PHE A 30 -1.22 -24.00 11.37
N ILE A 31 -0.66 -22.82 11.10
CA ILE A 31 0.73 -22.44 11.33
C ILE A 31 0.83 -21.01 11.86
N ASP A 32 2.01 -20.62 12.34
CA ASP A 32 2.29 -19.23 12.75
C ASP A 32 2.14 -18.25 11.58
N TYR A 33 1.69 -17.04 11.90
CA TYR A 33 1.44 -16.00 10.90
C TYR A 33 1.66 -14.60 11.50
N GLY A 34 1.82 -13.62 10.61
CA GLY A 34 1.91 -12.20 10.95
C GLY A 34 1.26 -11.34 9.86
N PHE A 35 1.17 -10.03 10.11
CA PHE A 35 0.57 -9.09 9.17
C PHE A 35 1.55 -7.99 8.77
N HIS A 36 1.51 -7.66 7.48
CA HIS A 36 2.02 -6.38 6.98
C HIS A 36 0.87 -5.38 6.91
N LEU A 37 1.06 -4.16 7.41
CA LEU A 37 0.02 -3.11 7.38
C LEU A 37 0.36 -2.07 6.31
N ALA A 38 -0.65 -1.57 5.59
CA ALA A 38 -0.47 -0.46 4.66
C ALA A 38 -1.02 0.84 5.25
N PRO A 39 -0.17 1.84 5.58
CA PRO A 39 -0.66 3.15 6.00
C PRO A 39 -1.34 3.85 4.82
N MET A 40 -2.62 4.17 4.97
CA MET A 40 -3.47 4.71 3.90
C MET A 40 -3.77 6.20 4.08
N THR A 41 -3.71 6.68 5.32
CA THR A 41 -3.99 8.06 5.73
C THR A 41 -2.85 8.57 6.61
N SER A 42 -2.81 9.88 6.86
CA SER A 42 -1.88 10.48 7.82
C SER A 42 -2.03 9.88 9.23
N GLU A 43 -3.26 9.66 9.67
CA GLU A 43 -3.56 9.04 10.98
C GLU A 43 -2.95 7.64 11.12
N HIS A 44 -2.92 6.84 10.05
CA HIS A 44 -2.25 5.53 10.09
C HIS A 44 -0.73 5.64 10.26
N ILE A 45 -0.12 6.74 9.80
CA ILE A 45 1.31 7.00 9.97
C ILE A 45 1.59 7.30 11.45
N ASP A 46 0.72 8.10 12.08
CA ASP A 46 0.80 8.41 13.51
C ASP A 46 0.63 7.16 14.40
N GLU A 47 -0.12 6.16 13.92
CA GLU A 47 -0.35 4.89 14.62
C GLU A 47 0.80 3.88 14.48
N ILE A 48 1.82 4.13 13.64
CA ILE A 48 2.95 3.20 13.43
C ILE A 48 3.61 2.77 14.75
N PRO A 49 3.94 3.68 15.70
CA PRO A 49 4.57 3.25 16.94
C PRO A 49 3.69 2.36 17.80
N ASP A 50 2.40 2.66 17.90
CA ASP A 50 1.44 1.84 18.66
C ASP A 50 1.25 0.46 18.01
N LEU A 51 1.29 0.39 16.67
CA LEU A 51 1.23 -0.85 15.90
C LEU A 51 2.44 -1.75 16.16
N VAL A 52 3.64 -1.16 16.24
CA VAL A 52 4.87 -1.87 16.60
C VAL A 52 4.81 -2.35 18.05
N GLU A 53 4.51 -1.45 18.99
CA GLU A 53 4.61 -1.70 20.43
C GLU A 53 3.55 -2.68 20.94
N ARG A 54 2.28 -2.49 20.53
CA ARG A 54 1.16 -3.28 21.06
C ARG A 54 0.95 -4.58 20.31
N TYR A 55 1.17 -4.58 19.00
CA TYR A 55 0.81 -5.71 18.14
C TYR A 55 2.02 -6.37 17.46
N GLY A 56 3.25 -5.87 17.67
CA GLY A 56 4.45 -6.46 17.09
C GLY A 56 4.56 -6.33 15.58
N VAL A 57 3.83 -5.40 14.95
CA VAL A 57 3.89 -5.20 13.50
C VAL A 57 5.18 -4.46 13.15
N THR A 58 6.12 -5.18 12.53
CA THR A 58 7.42 -4.61 12.11
C THR A 58 7.55 -4.44 10.60
N SER A 59 6.48 -4.61 9.83
CA SER A 59 6.58 -4.49 8.37
C SER A 59 5.37 -3.81 7.75
N PHE A 60 5.65 -2.79 6.96
CA PHE A 60 4.66 -1.93 6.32
C PHE A 60 4.72 -2.07 4.80
N LYS A 61 3.61 -1.74 4.12
CA LYS A 61 3.48 -1.88 2.66
C LYS A 61 2.84 -0.66 2.00
N ILE A 62 3.45 -0.16 0.92
CA ILE A 62 2.86 0.83 0.02
C ILE A 62 2.56 0.19 -1.35
N PHE A 63 1.51 0.66 -2.02
CA PHE A 63 1.16 0.26 -3.38
C PHE A 63 1.09 1.46 -4.33
N MET A 64 2.09 1.64 -5.18
CA MET A 64 2.23 2.87 -5.97
C MET A 64 1.18 3.03 -7.08
N PHE A 65 0.45 1.96 -7.43
CA PHE A 65 -0.51 2.00 -8.53
C PHE A 65 -1.90 2.52 -8.14
N TYR A 66 -2.24 2.62 -6.84
CA TYR A 66 -3.60 3.01 -6.44
C TYR A 66 -4.00 4.43 -6.88
N GLY A 67 -3.06 5.27 -7.31
CA GLY A 67 -3.25 6.64 -7.86
C GLY A 67 -4.05 6.78 -9.16
N GLY A 68 -4.78 5.75 -9.58
CA GLY A 68 -5.52 5.72 -10.86
C GLY A 68 -5.71 4.31 -11.44
N HIS A 69 -5.08 3.31 -10.84
CA HIS A 69 -5.26 1.90 -11.18
C HIS A 69 -5.70 1.12 -9.93
N GLY A 70 -6.61 0.17 -10.10
CA GLY A 70 -7.12 -0.71 -9.06
C GLY A 70 -6.72 -2.16 -9.31
N LEU A 71 -7.02 -3.04 -8.35
CA LEU A 71 -6.69 -4.47 -8.44
C LEU A 71 -7.27 -5.18 -9.67
N HIS A 72 -8.36 -4.64 -10.25
CA HIS A 72 -9.08 -5.23 -11.38
C HIS A 72 -9.11 -4.35 -12.63
N GLY A 73 -8.20 -3.37 -12.75
CA GLY A 73 -8.15 -2.48 -13.91
C GLY A 73 -8.16 -1.01 -13.53
N ARG A 74 -8.66 -0.13 -14.39
CA ARG A 74 -8.65 1.31 -14.13
C ARG A 74 -9.60 1.65 -12.98
N SER A 75 -9.20 2.55 -12.10
CA SER A 75 -10.12 3.20 -11.16
C SER A 75 -10.31 4.65 -11.59
N ALA A 76 -11.56 5.10 -11.64
CA ALA A 76 -11.87 6.52 -11.85
C ALA A 76 -11.89 7.30 -10.54
N ASP A 77 -11.94 6.61 -9.40
CA ASP A 77 -12.08 7.21 -8.07
C ASP A 77 -11.22 6.45 -7.05
N GLN A 78 -9.97 6.89 -6.90
CA GLN A 78 -9.03 6.34 -5.92
C GLN A 78 -9.56 6.47 -4.49
N ASN A 79 -10.08 7.65 -4.14
CA ASN A 79 -10.45 7.97 -2.77
C ASN A 79 -11.63 7.13 -2.31
N ALA A 80 -12.64 6.93 -3.15
CA ALA A 80 -13.76 6.04 -2.83
C ALA A 80 -13.31 4.58 -2.68
N PHE A 81 -12.37 4.11 -3.51
CA PHE A 81 -11.87 2.74 -3.46
C PHE A 81 -11.07 2.46 -2.18
N LEU A 82 -10.17 3.40 -1.84
CA LEU A 82 -9.35 3.33 -0.64
C LEU A 82 -10.10 3.78 0.62
N MET A 83 -11.30 4.33 0.46
CA MET A 83 -12.12 4.95 1.51
C MET A 83 -11.34 6.00 2.30
N LEU A 84 -10.60 6.86 1.58
CA LEU A 84 -9.83 7.94 2.18
C LEU A 84 -10.76 9.06 2.64
N PRO A 85 -10.49 9.69 3.80
CA PRO A 85 -11.13 10.93 4.22
C PRO A 85 -10.96 12.05 3.19
N GLU A 86 -11.80 13.08 3.28
CA GLU A 86 -11.63 14.30 2.49
C GLU A 86 -10.29 14.97 2.79
N GLY A 87 -9.58 15.44 1.76
CA GLY A 87 -8.28 16.10 1.89
C GLY A 87 -7.07 15.15 1.89
N GLU A 88 -7.27 13.86 2.19
CA GLU A 88 -6.22 12.85 2.11
C GLU A 88 -5.93 12.47 0.65
N ARG A 89 -4.65 12.18 0.37
CA ARG A 89 -4.17 11.71 -0.93
C ARG A 89 -3.25 10.53 -0.76
N TYR A 90 -3.29 9.61 -1.71
CA TYR A 90 -2.41 8.44 -1.74
C TYR A 90 -1.53 8.49 -2.98
N ASP A 91 -0.50 9.35 -2.88
CA ASP A 91 0.43 9.70 -3.96
C ASP A 91 1.88 9.72 -3.44
N TYR A 92 2.83 10.25 -4.23
CA TYR A 92 4.25 10.26 -3.87
C TYR A 92 4.55 11.02 -2.56
N ALA A 93 3.81 12.09 -2.25
CA ALA A 93 4.00 12.82 -1.00
C ALA A 93 3.56 11.95 0.20
N HIS A 94 2.43 11.26 0.08
CA HIS A 94 2.02 10.28 1.10
C HIS A 94 3.05 9.16 1.27
N PHE A 95 3.62 8.64 0.18
CA PHE A 95 4.65 7.59 0.27
C PHE A 95 5.90 8.07 1.01
N GLU A 96 6.32 9.31 0.75
CA GLU A 96 7.41 9.95 1.50
C GLU A 96 7.07 10.09 2.99
N PHE A 97 5.85 10.52 3.32
CA PHE A 97 5.42 10.64 4.73
C PHE A 97 5.39 9.29 5.44
N VAL A 98 4.96 8.22 4.77
CA VAL A 98 5.05 6.87 5.31
C VAL A 98 6.50 6.46 5.56
N MET A 99 7.42 6.75 4.63
CA MET A 99 8.85 6.47 4.81
C MET A 99 9.41 7.21 6.02
N ARG A 100 9.07 8.50 6.19
CA ARG A 100 9.48 9.30 7.36
C ARG A 100 8.88 8.76 8.67
N GLY A 101 7.62 8.33 8.68
CA GLY A 101 7.00 7.72 9.85
C GLY A 101 7.66 6.39 10.25
N VAL A 102 7.99 5.55 9.27
CA VAL A 102 8.75 4.31 9.49
C VAL A 102 10.15 4.62 10.02
N ARG A 103 10.83 5.64 9.49
CA ARG A 103 12.13 6.09 9.99
C ARG A 103 12.05 6.54 11.46
N ALA A 104 11.04 7.34 11.81
CA ALA A 104 10.82 7.77 13.19
C ALA A 104 10.57 6.58 14.13
N ALA A 105 9.81 5.58 13.68
CA ALA A 105 9.60 4.35 14.45
C ALA A 105 10.89 3.56 14.67
N ARG A 106 11.76 3.45 13.66
CA ARG A 106 13.09 2.83 13.79
C ARG A 106 13.95 3.51 14.84
N GLU A 107 13.92 4.83 14.90
CA GLU A 107 14.67 5.61 15.89
C GLU A 107 14.09 5.46 17.30
N ARG A 108 12.76 5.43 17.43
CA ARG A 108 12.08 5.21 18.73
C ARG A 108 12.37 3.83 19.30
N PHE A 109 12.35 2.78 18.48
CA PHE A 109 12.57 1.40 18.91
C PHE A 109 13.97 0.93 18.51
N ALA A 110 15.00 1.63 18.98
CA ALA A 110 16.39 1.43 18.53
C ALA A 110 16.91 -0.01 18.70
N ASP A 111 16.41 -0.76 19.69
CA ASP A 111 16.72 -2.18 19.94
C ASP A 111 16.16 -3.12 18.86
N ARG A 112 15.11 -2.70 18.16
CA ARG A 112 14.41 -3.49 17.13
C ARG A 112 14.26 -2.77 15.79
N GLY A 113 14.87 -1.59 15.64
CA GLY A 113 14.71 -0.75 14.46
C GLY A 113 15.13 -1.45 13.16
N VAL A 114 16.06 -2.40 13.23
CA VAL A 114 16.49 -3.23 12.10
C VAL A 114 15.38 -4.15 11.57
N GLU A 115 14.43 -4.53 12.42
CA GLU A 115 13.28 -5.38 12.05
C GLU A 115 12.18 -4.56 11.36
N ILE A 116 12.10 -3.25 11.66
CA ILE A 116 11.06 -2.38 11.12
C ILE A 116 11.38 -2.09 9.65
N SER A 117 10.50 -2.52 8.75
CA SER A 117 10.71 -2.47 7.30
C SER A 117 9.53 -1.85 6.56
N LEU A 118 9.83 -1.26 5.39
CA LEU A 118 8.83 -0.79 4.45
C LEU A 118 9.07 -1.46 3.09
N SER A 119 8.05 -2.15 2.60
CA SER A 119 8.04 -2.72 1.26
C SER A 119 7.16 -1.87 0.33
N LEU A 120 7.53 -1.81 -0.94
CA LEU A 120 6.76 -1.10 -1.95
C LEU A 120 6.33 -2.07 -3.06
N HIS A 121 5.13 -1.88 -3.59
CA HIS A 121 4.71 -2.45 -4.86
C HIS A 121 4.90 -1.38 -5.92
N CYS A 122 5.87 -1.59 -6.79
CA CYS A 122 6.35 -0.58 -7.72
C CYS A 122 5.76 -0.79 -9.11
N GLU A 123 4.69 -0.07 -9.41
CA GLU A 123 4.17 0.15 -10.77
C GLU A 123 3.57 1.57 -10.81
N THR A 124 3.78 2.31 -11.90
CA THR A 124 3.23 3.67 -12.07
C THR A 124 1.78 3.65 -12.52
N ALA A 125 0.88 4.24 -11.72
CA ALA A 125 -0.56 4.24 -11.97
C ALA A 125 -0.92 4.84 -13.34
N GLU A 126 -0.21 5.88 -13.77
CA GLU A 126 -0.43 6.63 -14.99
C GLU A 126 -0.16 5.76 -16.23
N ILE A 127 0.99 5.06 -16.23
CA ILE A 127 1.38 4.18 -17.34
C ILE A 127 0.44 2.99 -17.40
N MET A 128 0.18 2.33 -16.27
CA MET A 128 -0.76 1.21 -16.22
C MET A 128 -2.15 1.60 -16.73
N SER A 129 -2.64 2.77 -16.32
CA SER A 129 -3.93 3.30 -16.76
C SER A 129 -3.97 3.58 -18.26
N ALA A 130 -2.89 4.12 -18.83
CA ALA A 130 -2.78 4.39 -20.26
C ALA A 130 -2.70 3.08 -21.08
N TYR A 131 -1.88 2.13 -20.65
CA TYR A 131 -1.72 0.84 -21.34
C TYR A 131 -2.96 -0.04 -21.21
N THR A 132 -3.65 -0.02 -20.07
CA THR A 132 -4.96 -0.66 -19.92
C THR A 132 -5.95 -0.13 -20.96
N ARG A 133 -6.07 1.20 -21.10
CA ARG A 133 -6.93 1.81 -22.13
C ARG A 133 -6.54 1.39 -23.55
N ARG A 134 -5.24 1.28 -23.82
CA ARG A 134 -4.74 0.86 -25.13
C ARG A 134 -5.14 -0.57 -25.45
N VAL A 135 -4.89 -1.51 -24.53
CA VAL A 135 -5.24 -2.93 -24.70
C VAL A 135 -6.75 -3.12 -24.85
N GLU A 136 -7.55 -2.41 -24.04
CA GLU A 136 -9.02 -2.43 -24.14
C GLU A 136 -9.51 -1.93 -25.50
N ARG A 137 -8.94 -0.83 -26.03
CA ARG A 137 -9.31 -0.26 -27.33
C ARG A 137 -8.91 -1.16 -28.49
N GLU A 138 -7.74 -1.80 -28.42
CA GLU A 138 -7.30 -2.75 -29.43
C GLU A 138 -8.23 -3.98 -29.48
N GLY A 139 -8.73 -4.44 -28.33
CA GLY A 139 -9.76 -5.48 -28.24
C GLY A 139 -9.32 -6.88 -28.68
N VAL A 140 -8.04 -7.06 -29.03
CA VAL A 140 -7.47 -8.32 -29.53
C VAL A 140 -7.16 -9.29 -28.39
N LEU A 141 -6.63 -8.78 -27.27
CA LEU A 141 -6.20 -9.60 -26.14
C LEU A 141 -7.30 -9.72 -25.08
N ARG A 142 -7.32 -10.87 -24.36
CA ARG A 142 -8.24 -11.14 -23.24
C ARG A 142 -7.52 -11.88 -22.10
N GLY A 143 -8.15 -11.92 -20.92
CA GLY A 143 -7.65 -12.65 -19.76
C GLY A 143 -6.22 -12.26 -19.37
N LEU A 144 -5.39 -13.24 -19.04
CA LEU A 144 -4.01 -13.02 -18.58
C LEU A 144 -3.12 -12.33 -19.62
N ALA A 145 -3.36 -12.55 -20.92
CA ALA A 145 -2.60 -11.88 -21.97
C ALA A 145 -2.88 -10.36 -22.01
N ALA A 146 -4.15 -9.97 -21.85
CA ALA A 146 -4.52 -8.56 -21.74
C ALA A 146 -3.95 -7.93 -20.47
N TYR A 147 -4.01 -8.65 -19.33
CA TYR A 147 -3.43 -8.20 -18.07
C TYR A 147 -1.92 -7.93 -18.20
N HIS A 148 -1.17 -8.87 -18.76
CA HIS A 148 0.26 -8.72 -18.99
C HIS A 148 0.57 -7.52 -19.90
N ALA A 149 -0.11 -7.41 -21.04
CA ALA A 149 0.11 -6.32 -22.00
C ALA A 149 -0.25 -4.93 -21.43
N SER A 150 -1.18 -4.86 -20.46
CA SER A 150 -1.58 -3.62 -19.80
C SER A 150 -0.56 -3.09 -18.78
N ARG A 151 0.48 -3.88 -18.45
CA ARG A 151 1.45 -3.61 -17.39
C ARG A 151 2.89 -3.73 -17.94
N PRO A 152 3.32 -2.79 -18.80
CA PRO A 152 4.60 -2.91 -19.47
C PRO A 152 5.77 -2.79 -18.48
N PRO A 153 6.91 -3.50 -18.69
CA PRO A 153 8.02 -3.55 -17.72
C PRO A 153 8.59 -2.19 -17.29
N HIS A 154 8.55 -1.18 -18.17
CA HIS A 154 9.04 0.16 -17.86
C HIS A 154 8.17 0.90 -16.82
N SER A 155 6.91 0.50 -16.61
CA SER A 155 6.08 1.01 -15.51
C SER A 155 6.67 0.64 -14.14
N ALA A 156 7.11 -0.61 -13.99
CA ALA A 156 7.78 -1.05 -12.77
C ALA A 156 9.18 -0.45 -12.63
N GLY A 157 9.96 -0.42 -13.72
CA GLY A 157 11.31 0.16 -13.72
C GLY A 157 11.34 1.61 -13.22
N LEU A 158 10.44 2.45 -13.75
CA LEU A 158 10.32 3.85 -13.31
C LEU A 158 9.88 3.96 -11.84
N ALA A 159 8.90 3.16 -11.42
CA ALA A 159 8.41 3.17 -10.05
C ALA A 159 9.51 2.75 -9.05
N VAL A 160 10.36 1.78 -9.39
CA VAL A 160 11.53 1.40 -8.58
C VAL A 160 12.51 2.56 -8.44
N SER A 161 12.80 3.30 -9.52
CA SER A 161 13.69 4.46 -9.45
C SER A 161 13.13 5.56 -8.53
N ILE A 162 11.83 5.83 -8.62
CA ILE A 162 11.16 6.81 -7.74
C ILE A 162 11.22 6.34 -6.29
N ALA A 163 10.86 5.08 -6.02
CA ALA A 163 10.91 4.49 -4.68
C ALA A 163 12.32 4.55 -4.07
N ALA A 164 13.35 4.26 -4.86
CA ALA A 164 14.73 4.32 -4.43
C ALA A 164 15.17 5.75 -4.09
N TYR A 165 14.75 6.75 -4.90
CA TYR A 165 15.06 8.15 -4.64
C TYR A 165 14.37 8.67 -3.37
N LEU A 166 13.08 8.36 -3.20
CA LEU A 166 12.36 8.73 -1.97
C LEU A 166 12.98 8.06 -0.74
N ALA A 167 13.32 6.77 -0.81
CA ALA A 167 13.98 6.07 0.28
C ALA A 167 15.36 6.69 0.61
N HIS A 168 16.12 7.11 -0.40
CA HIS A 168 17.38 7.82 -0.19
C HIS A 168 17.18 9.16 0.56
N GLU A 169 16.16 9.93 0.17
CA GLU A 169 15.82 11.22 0.78
C GLU A 169 15.32 11.09 2.23
N THR A 170 14.65 9.99 2.56
CA THR A 170 14.05 9.79 3.89
C THR A 170 14.92 9.02 4.88
N GLY A 171 16.05 8.46 4.43
CA GLY A 171 16.97 7.65 5.24
C GLY A 171 16.36 6.32 5.70
#